data_AF-A0A0Q5PGJ4-F1
#
_entry.id   AF-A0A0Q5PGJ4-F1
#
_cell.length_a   1.000
_cell.length_b   1.000
_cell.length_c   1.000
_cell.angle_alpha   90.00
_cell.angle_beta   90.00
_cell.angle_gamma   90.00
#
_symmetry.space_group_name_H-M   'P 1'
#
loop_
_entity.id
_entity.type
_entity.pdbx_description
1 polymer ?
#
loop_
_entity_poly.entity_id
_entity_poly.type
_entity_poly.pdbx_seq_one_letter_code
_entity_poly.pdbx_strand_id
1 'polypeptide(L)'
;MIALLLLALQGPDLETLRAADLRLATIGHRLAIANVALCDRRAPAPGLVIHTLDQYPTGEQPAARAIFRFTAPVSVEAVVPGSTAAAAGARADDGLLAIDGTPVPKPAKPPTSATREATLKALAARPADQPLALTLSDRSVTVAASPGCRTDFELILGPKMTAEADGTTVRIGVRFLERYSDTEVAAVVAHELSHNVLHHRDRLEAAGVKWGVLSEFGRNGRLFRRTEDEADQLSVALLHNAGYDPRAAARFWREHGGDIDGGLFRSRTHASSKDRAAAIDAEAARIPAGAGRTWTPPLLATRDQPLD
;
A
#
# COMPACT_ATOMS: atom_id res chain seq x y z
N MET A 1 8.66 -15.78 5.01
CA MET A 1 9.15 -15.89 6.41
C MET A 1 10.38 -15.01 6.55
N ILE A 2 10.18 -13.71 6.78
CA ILE A 2 11.25 -12.79 7.14
C ILE A 2 11.27 -12.76 8.67
N ALA A 3 12.38 -13.19 9.25
CA ALA A 3 12.61 -13.09 10.68
C ALA A 3 12.68 -11.61 11.05
N LEU A 4 11.63 -11.10 11.69
CA LEU A 4 11.71 -9.86 12.47
C LEU A 4 12.81 -10.06 13.52
N LEU A 5 13.76 -9.15 13.56
CA LEU A 5 14.62 -8.99 14.73
C LEU A 5 13.70 -8.59 15.89
N LEU A 6 13.41 -9.53 16.79
CA LEU A 6 12.57 -9.30 17.97
C LEU A 6 13.34 -8.44 18.97
N LEU A 7 13.20 -7.13 18.86
CA LEU A 7 13.21 -6.27 20.04
C LEU A 7 11.78 -6.24 20.58
N ALA A 8 11.62 -6.48 21.87
CA ALA A 8 10.33 -6.33 22.53
C ALA A 8 9.88 -4.87 22.39
N LEU A 9 8.80 -4.62 21.65
CA LEU A 9 8.24 -3.28 21.50
C LEU A 9 7.66 -2.84 22.86
N GLN A 10 8.14 -1.72 23.38
CA GLN A 10 7.58 -1.12 24.59
C GLN A 10 6.36 -0.27 24.27
N GLY A 11 5.65 0.21 25.30
CA GLY A 11 4.43 0.97 25.08
C GLY A 11 4.57 2.24 24.21
N PRO A 12 5.60 3.07 24.43
CA PRO A 12 5.92 4.19 23.53
C PRO A 12 6.21 3.75 22.08
N ASP A 13 6.74 2.55 21.87
CA ASP A 13 7.07 2.04 20.54
C ASP A 13 5.80 1.62 19.77
N LEU A 14 4.79 1.10 20.47
CA LEU A 14 3.52 0.67 19.86
C LEU A 14 2.65 1.85 19.41
N GLU A 15 2.61 2.96 20.17
CA GLU A 15 1.91 4.17 19.71
C GLU A 15 2.68 4.86 18.57
N THR A 16 4.01 4.79 18.59
CA THR A 16 4.85 5.27 17.47
C THR A 16 4.60 4.45 16.21
N LEU A 17 4.47 3.12 16.35
CA LEU A 17 4.10 2.21 15.27
C LEU A 17 2.73 2.60 14.68
N ARG A 18 1.71 2.73 15.53
CA ARG A 18 0.37 3.18 15.10
C ARG A 18 0.42 4.48 14.33
N ALA A 19 1.21 5.47 14.79
CA ALA A 19 1.32 6.75 14.11
C ALA A 19 1.95 6.60 12.70
N ALA A 20 2.95 5.73 12.56
CA ALA A 20 3.55 5.41 11.26
C ALA A 20 2.58 4.65 10.35
N ASP A 21 1.86 3.64 10.86
CA ASP A 21 0.84 2.91 10.11
C ASP A 21 -0.29 3.83 9.64
N LEU A 22 -0.81 4.71 10.53
CA LEU A 22 -1.83 5.68 10.16
C LEU A 22 -1.34 6.66 9.08
N ARG A 23 -0.08 7.10 9.17
CA ARG A 23 0.51 7.99 8.17
C ARG A 23 0.60 7.32 6.80
N LEU A 24 1.12 6.09 6.73
CA LEU A 24 1.15 5.32 5.48
C LEU A 24 -0.26 5.06 4.95
N ALA A 25 -1.19 4.64 5.81
CA ALA A 25 -2.58 4.39 5.43
C ALA A 25 -3.28 5.64 4.91
N THR A 26 -2.97 6.83 5.46
CA THR A 26 -3.53 8.10 4.97
C THR A 26 -3.07 8.41 3.55
N ILE A 27 -1.77 8.22 3.27
CA ILE A 27 -1.19 8.41 1.93
C ILE A 27 -1.76 7.38 0.94
N GLY A 28 -1.71 6.09 1.31
CA GLY A 28 -2.20 4.98 0.49
C GLY A 28 -3.70 5.08 0.19
N HIS A 29 -4.52 5.37 1.20
CA HIS A 29 -5.97 5.57 1.05
C HIS A 29 -6.27 6.71 0.07
N ARG A 30 -5.61 7.86 0.21
CA ARG A 30 -5.77 9.00 -0.71
C ARG A 30 -5.44 8.60 -2.15
N LEU A 31 -4.34 7.89 -2.38
CA LEU A 31 -3.95 7.41 -3.71
C LEU A 31 -4.96 6.39 -4.26
N ALA A 32 -5.42 5.44 -3.45
CA ALA A 32 -6.32 4.37 -3.87
C ALA A 32 -7.72 4.87 -4.25
N ILE A 33 -8.28 5.84 -3.52
CA ILE A 33 -9.62 6.38 -3.81
C ILE A 33 -9.59 7.35 -5.00
N ALA A 34 -8.56 8.21 -5.09
CA ALA A 34 -8.47 9.21 -6.15
C ALA A 34 -8.24 8.60 -7.53
N ASN A 35 -7.71 7.37 -7.57
CA ASN A 35 -7.36 6.66 -8.79
C ASN A 35 -8.27 5.49 -9.12
N VAL A 36 -9.42 5.36 -8.47
CA VAL A 36 -10.35 4.23 -8.69
C VAL A 36 -10.77 4.07 -10.16
N ALA A 37 -10.82 5.17 -10.93
CA ALA A 37 -11.12 5.15 -12.36
C ALA A 37 -10.03 4.47 -13.21
N LEU A 38 -8.79 4.43 -12.72
CA LEU A 38 -7.65 3.76 -13.39
C LEU A 38 -7.60 2.25 -13.06
N CYS A 39 -8.33 1.82 -12.03
CA CYS A 39 -8.30 0.47 -11.49
C CYS A 39 -9.47 -0.37 -12.03
N ASP A 40 -9.16 -1.51 -12.64
CA ASP A 40 -10.12 -2.58 -12.99
C ASP A 40 -10.37 -3.54 -11.82
N ARG A 41 -9.37 -3.74 -10.96
CA ARG A 41 -9.51 -4.42 -9.67
C ARG A 41 -9.85 -3.39 -8.60
N ARG A 42 -11.11 -3.41 -8.16
CA ARG A 42 -11.64 -2.50 -7.13
C ARG A 42 -12.04 -3.26 -5.89
N ALA A 43 -11.96 -2.59 -4.75
CA ALA A 43 -12.41 -3.08 -3.45
C ALA A 43 -12.90 -1.90 -2.59
N PRO A 44 -13.65 -2.16 -1.50
CA PRO A 44 -13.91 -1.14 -0.51
C PRO A 44 -12.59 -0.66 0.10
N ALA A 45 -12.36 0.64 0.06
CA ALA A 45 -11.28 1.32 0.76
C ALA A 45 -11.90 2.22 1.85
N PRO A 46 -12.38 1.66 2.98
CA PRO A 46 -13.12 2.43 3.98
C PRO A 46 -12.24 3.35 4.83
N GLY A 47 -10.91 3.23 4.75
CA GLY A 47 -9.96 3.99 5.57
C GLY A 47 -9.72 3.40 6.97
N LEU A 48 -9.82 2.08 7.10
CA LEU A 48 -9.50 1.34 8.33
C LEU A 48 -8.07 0.80 8.28
N VAL A 49 -7.31 0.99 9.36
CA VAL A 49 -6.08 0.24 9.62
C VAL A 49 -6.45 -0.91 10.54
N ILE A 50 -6.32 -2.14 10.05
CA ILE A 50 -6.65 -3.35 10.80
C ILE A 50 -5.38 -4.00 11.33
N HIS A 51 -5.41 -4.35 12.61
CA HIS A 51 -4.43 -5.23 13.22
C HIS A 51 -5.10 -6.36 14.01
N THR A 52 -4.32 -7.38 14.35
CA THR A 52 -4.79 -8.54 15.11
C THR A 52 -3.81 -8.85 16.21
N LEU A 53 -4.35 -9.29 17.36
CA LEU A 53 -3.52 -9.50 18.54
C LEU A 53 -2.43 -10.57 18.32
N ASP A 54 -2.72 -11.56 17.49
CA ASP A 54 -1.80 -12.65 17.16
C ASP A 54 -0.62 -12.22 16.27
N GLN A 55 -0.59 -10.97 15.76
CA GLN A 55 0.60 -10.39 15.13
C GLN A 55 1.71 -10.13 16.14
N TYR A 56 1.35 -9.84 17.40
CA TYR A 56 2.30 -9.53 18.44
C TYR A 56 2.86 -10.83 19.06
N PRO A 57 4.18 -10.89 19.33
CA PRO A 57 4.79 -11.98 20.09
C PRO A 57 4.04 -12.23 21.40
N THR A 58 3.93 -13.49 21.84
CA THR A 58 3.13 -13.85 23.01
C THR A 58 3.49 -13.06 24.28
N GLY A 59 4.78 -12.72 24.45
CA GLY A 59 5.25 -11.90 25.58
C GLY A 59 4.82 -10.42 25.52
N GLU A 60 4.51 -9.90 24.32
CA GLU A 60 4.12 -8.51 24.08
C GLU A 60 2.60 -8.31 24.04
N GLN A 61 1.83 -9.40 23.88
CA GLN A 61 0.36 -9.33 23.83
C GLN A 61 -0.29 -8.65 25.04
N PRO A 62 0.19 -8.81 26.30
CA PRO A 62 -0.37 -8.04 27.41
C PRO A 62 -0.23 -6.52 27.23
N ALA A 63 0.91 -6.06 26.71
CA ALA A 63 1.13 -4.64 26.42
C ALA A 63 0.25 -4.18 25.25
N ALA A 64 0.20 -4.94 24.15
CA ALA A 64 -0.65 -4.65 23.00
C ALA A 64 -2.14 -4.56 23.40
N ARG A 65 -2.64 -5.48 24.25
CA ARG A 65 -4.00 -5.43 24.80
C ARG A 65 -4.26 -4.16 25.62
N ALA A 66 -3.29 -3.73 26.43
CA ALA A 66 -3.45 -2.56 27.29
C ALA A 66 -3.47 -1.25 26.46
N ILE A 67 -2.58 -1.14 25.49
CA ILE A 67 -2.39 0.09 24.68
C ILE A 67 -3.48 0.21 23.62
N PHE A 68 -3.72 -0.84 22.85
CA PHE A 68 -4.69 -0.87 21.75
C PHE A 68 -6.09 -1.33 22.20
N ARG A 69 -6.28 -1.50 23.51
CA ARG A 69 -7.56 -1.83 24.16
C ARG A 69 -8.36 -2.93 23.45
N PHE A 70 -7.67 -3.98 22.99
CA PHE A 70 -8.29 -5.07 22.23
C PHE A 70 -9.53 -5.65 22.95
N THR A 71 -10.72 -5.36 22.41
CA THR A 71 -12.00 -5.92 22.87
C THR A 71 -12.41 -7.19 22.10
N ALA A 72 -11.74 -7.46 20.97
CA ALA A 72 -11.87 -8.65 20.14
C ALA A 72 -10.49 -9.04 19.56
N PRO A 73 -10.29 -10.23 18.96
CA PRO A 73 -8.99 -10.61 18.38
C PRO A 73 -8.56 -9.78 17.15
N VAL A 74 -9.53 -9.25 16.40
CA VAL A 74 -9.33 -8.30 15.29
C VAL A 74 -9.78 -6.94 15.77
N SER A 75 -8.96 -5.91 15.54
CA SER A 75 -9.25 -4.56 16.01
C SER A 75 -8.88 -3.52 14.96
N VAL A 76 -9.54 -2.37 15.02
CA VAL A 76 -9.19 -1.18 14.26
C VAL A 76 -8.02 -0.51 14.98
N GLU A 77 -6.81 -0.63 14.43
CA GLU A 77 -5.63 0.02 14.99
C GLU A 77 -5.76 1.54 14.93
N ALA A 78 -6.21 2.04 13.78
CA ALA A 78 -6.40 3.45 13.50
C ALA A 78 -7.43 3.65 12.36
N VAL A 79 -7.96 4.87 12.25
CA VAL A 79 -8.91 5.25 11.19
C VAL A 79 -8.37 6.47 10.47
N VAL A 80 -8.29 6.41 9.14
CA VAL A 80 -7.83 7.52 8.30
C VAL A 80 -8.79 8.71 8.46
N PRO A 81 -8.32 9.92 8.83
CA PRO A 81 -9.17 11.09 8.97
C PRO A 81 -9.90 11.44 7.67
N GLY A 82 -11.18 11.78 7.78
CA GLY A 82 -12.02 12.14 6.62
C GLY A 82 -12.46 10.97 5.74
N SER A 83 -12.10 9.73 6.10
CA SER A 83 -12.56 8.52 5.40
C SER A 83 -14.04 8.21 5.66
N THR A 84 -14.61 7.31 4.85
CA THR A 84 -16.01 6.86 5.04
C THR A 84 -16.19 6.09 6.34
N ALA A 85 -15.18 5.34 6.82
CA ALA A 85 -15.23 4.69 8.13
C ALA A 85 -15.25 5.72 9.28
N ALA A 86 -14.44 6.77 9.18
CA ALA A 86 -14.46 7.85 10.17
C ALA A 86 -15.84 8.54 10.22
N ALA A 87 -16.43 8.82 9.05
CA ALA A 87 -17.76 9.42 8.94
C ALA A 87 -18.86 8.52 9.50
N ALA A 88 -18.71 7.19 9.37
CA ALA A 88 -19.62 6.20 9.95
C ALA A 88 -19.43 6.00 11.46
N GLY A 89 -18.42 6.63 12.06
CA GLY A 89 -18.16 6.57 13.49
C GLY A 89 -17.31 5.38 13.93
N ALA A 90 -16.57 4.73 13.03
CA ALA A 90 -15.49 3.82 13.41
C ALA A 90 -14.34 4.62 14.06
N ARG A 91 -13.69 4.02 15.05
CA ARG A 91 -12.66 4.63 15.88
C ARG A 91 -11.49 3.66 16.05
N ALA A 92 -10.32 4.21 16.38
CA ALA A 92 -9.22 3.39 16.88
C ALA A 92 -9.68 2.59 18.12
N ASP A 93 -9.14 1.39 18.27
CA ASP A 93 -9.43 0.39 19.31
C ASP A 93 -10.80 -0.31 19.21
N ASP A 94 -11.62 0.01 18.18
CA ASP A 94 -12.86 -0.72 17.97
C ASP A 94 -12.56 -2.19 17.62
N GLY A 95 -13.05 -3.13 18.43
CA GLY A 95 -12.94 -4.56 18.14
C GLY A 95 -13.90 -4.95 17.02
N LEU A 96 -13.38 -5.53 15.93
CA LEU A 96 -14.17 -5.94 14.76
C LEU A 96 -14.61 -7.40 14.91
N LEU A 97 -15.92 -7.63 14.88
CA LEU A 97 -16.53 -8.96 15.04
C LEU A 97 -17.03 -9.55 13.72
N ALA A 98 -17.55 -8.72 12.81
CA ALA A 98 -18.07 -9.17 11.52
C ALA A 98 -18.02 -8.07 10.44
N ILE A 99 -17.94 -8.51 9.19
CA ILE A 99 -18.04 -7.68 7.97
C ILE A 99 -19.23 -8.21 7.15
N ASP A 100 -20.22 -7.37 6.89
CA ASP A 100 -21.50 -7.73 6.24
C ASP A 100 -22.15 -8.97 6.87
N GLY A 101 -22.20 -8.99 8.21
CA GLY A 101 -22.75 -10.10 8.98
C GLY A 101 -21.90 -11.39 8.97
N THR A 102 -20.81 -11.44 8.20
CA THR A 102 -19.87 -12.57 8.18
C THR A 102 -18.84 -12.37 9.29
N PRO A 103 -18.72 -13.30 10.27
CA PRO A 103 -17.73 -13.19 11.33
C PRO A 103 -16.30 -13.08 10.79
N VAL A 104 -15.47 -12.28 11.45
CA VAL A 104 -14.03 -12.20 11.12
C VAL A 104 -13.33 -13.54 11.41
N PRO A 105 -12.20 -13.82 10.74
CA PRO A 105 -11.39 -15.01 11.00
C PRO A 105 -11.06 -15.18 12.49
N LYS A 106 -11.04 -16.44 12.94
CA LYS A 106 -10.57 -16.77 14.29
C LYS A 106 -9.05 -16.53 14.39
N PRO A 107 -8.53 -16.07 15.54
CA PRO A 107 -7.10 -15.86 15.73
C PRO A 107 -6.31 -17.16 15.53
N ALA A 108 -5.14 -17.03 14.91
CA ALA A 108 -4.19 -18.10 14.64
C ALA A 108 -3.13 -18.17 15.76
N LYS A 109 -2.17 -19.09 15.63
CA LYS A 109 -1.10 -19.26 16.62
C LYS A 109 -0.07 -18.12 16.47
N PRO A 110 0.16 -17.29 17.50
CA PRO A 110 1.09 -16.17 17.43
C PRO A 110 2.57 -16.60 17.46
N PRO A 111 3.49 -15.73 16.98
CA PRO A 111 3.23 -14.51 16.23
C PRO A 111 2.93 -14.80 14.74
N THR A 112 1.89 -14.19 14.18
CA THR A 112 1.49 -14.36 12.77
C THR A 112 0.58 -13.23 12.29
N SER A 113 0.72 -12.86 11.01
CA SER A 113 -0.19 -11.94 10.32
C SER A 113 -1.37 -12.63 9.63
N ALA A 114 -1.49 -13.96 9.75
CA ALA A 114 -2.49 -14.73 9.00
C ALA A 114 -3.94 -14.28 9.27
N THR A 115 -4.28 -13.93 10.51
CA THR A 115 -5.62 -13.44 10.86
C THR A 115 -5.89 -12.07 10.25
N ARG A 116 -4.92 -11.16 10.29
CA ARG A 116 -5.01 -9.85 9.62
C ARG A 116 -5.18 -10.01 8.11
N GLU A 117 -4.31 -10.78 7.47
CA GLU A 117 -4.37 -11.05 6.02
C GLU A 117 -5.71 -11.65 5.61
N ALA A 118 -6.23 -12.61 6.37
CA ALA A 118 -7.54 -13.20 6.11
C ALA A 118 -8.69 -12.19 6.30
N THR A 119 -8.57 -11.27 7.26
CA THR A 119 -9.57 -10.21 7.49
C THR A 119 -9.55 -9.19 6.35
N LEU A 120 -8.37 -8.71 5.94
CA LEU A 120 -8.22 -7.81 4.80
C LEU A 120 -8.73 -8.45 3.51
N LYS A 121 -8.44 -9.74 3.28
CA LYS A 121 -9.01 -10.51 2.17
C LYS A 121 -10.54 -10.57 2.23
N ALA A 122 -11.12 -10.78 3.41
CA ALA A 122 -12.58 -10.82 3.59
C ALA A 122 -13.24 -9.45 3.31
N LEU A 123 -12.57 -8.36 3.70
CA LEU A 123 -12.98 -6.99 3.39
C LEU A 123 -12.87 -6.69 1.89
N ALA A 124 -11.74 -7.02 1.26
CA ALA A 124 -11.49 -6.79 -0.15
C ALA A 124 -12.35 -7.64 -1.10
N ALA A 125 -13.03 -8.67 -0.57
CA ALA A 125 -13.99 -9.48 -1.31
C ALA A 125 -15.41 -8.89 -1.36
N ARG A 126 -15.68 -7.82 -0.60
CA ARG A 126 -16.99 -7.15 -0.64
C ARG A 126 -17.11 -6.24 -1.86
N PRO A 127 -18.32 -5.92 -2.33
CA PRO A 127 -18.51 -4.98 -3.44
C PRO A 127 -18.02 -3.57 -3.08
N ALA A 128 -17.21 -2.97 -3.95
CA ALA A 128 -16.60 -1.67 -3.73
C ALA A 128 -17.61 -0.51 -3.73
N ASP A 129 -18.74 -0.69 -4.42
CA ASP A 129 -19.78 0.29 -4.71
C ASP A 129 -21.04 0.13 -3.82
N GLN A 130 -20.97 -0.72 -2.80
CA GLN A 130 -22.07 -0.92 -1.84
C GLN A 130 -21.67 -0.44 -0.43
N PRO A 131 -22.65 -0.03 0.41
CA PRO A 131 -22.40 0.19 1.82
C PRO A 131 -21.88 -1.07 2.51
N LEU A 132 -20.98 -0.90 3.47
CA LEU A 132 -20.33 -1.96 4.21
C LEU A 132 -20.81 -1.94 5.66
N ALA A 133 -21.42 -3.03 6.13
CA ALA A 133 -21.84 -3.16 7.52
C ALA A 133 -20.70 -3.75 8.36
N LEU A 134 -20.27 -3.02 9.40
CA LEU A 134 -19.28 -3.50 10.35
C LEU A 134 -19.96 -3.76 11.69
N THR A 135 -19.80 -4.96 12.23
CA THR A 135 -20.18 -5.27 13.61
C THR A 135 -18.97 -5.08 14.49
N LEU A 136 -19.03 -4.10 15.37
CA LEU A 136 -18.01 -3.80 16.37
C LEU A 136 -18.43 -4.42 17.72
N SER A 137 -17.52 -4.49 18.68
CA SER A 137 -17.76 -5.11 19.98
C SER A 137 -18.95 -4.54 20.77
N ASP A 138 -19.27 -3.25 20.60
CA ASP A 138 -20.31 -2.53 21.35
C ASP A 138 -21.47 -2.03 20.48
N ARG A 139 -21.30 -1.97 19.15
CA ARG A 139 -22.26 -1.39 18.21
C ARG A 139 -22.05 -1.91 16.79
N SER A 140 -23.00 -1.64 15.90
CA SER A 140 -22.80 -1.78 14.45
C SER A 140 -22.72 -0.41 13.81
N VAL A 141 -21.87 -0.28 12.79
CA VAL A 141 -21.79 0.92 11.94
C VAL A 141 -21.99 0.53 10.48
N THR A 142 -22.62 1.40 9.70
CA THR A 142 -22.75 1.25 8.25
C THR A 142 -21.86 2.27 7.57
N VAL A 143 -20.82 1.80 6.92
CA VAL A 143 -19.87 2.62 6.16
C VAL A 143 -20.44 2.83 4.76
N ALA A 144 -20.50 4.08 4.30
CA ALA A 144 -20.94 4.38 2.93
C ALA A 144 -20.01 3.72 1.90
N ALA A 145 -20.53 3.47 0.69
CA ALA A 145 -19.75 2.91 -0.41
C ALA A 145 -18.46 3.72 -0.63
N SER A 146 -17.33 3.01 -0.71
CA SER A 146 -16.01 3.60 -0.74
C SER A 146 -15.13 2.90 -1.78
N PRO A 147 -15.43 3.06 -3.08
CA PRO A 147 -14.70 2.33 -4.10
C PRO A 147 -13.28 2.88 -4.21
N GLY A 148 -12.30 1.98 -4.11
CA GLY A 148 -10.88 2.28 -4.32
C GLY A 148 -10.19 1.19 -5.14
N CYS A 149 -8.95 1.44 -5.54
CA CYS A 149 -8.08 0.42 -6.10
C CYS A 149 -7.89 -0.72 -5.09
N ARG A 150 -7.97 -1.97 -5.54
CA ARG A 150 -7.78 -3.16 -4.69
C ARG A 150 -6.31 -3.31 -4.31
N THR A 151 -5.88 -2.62 -3.27
CA THR A 151 -4.51 -2.69 -2.73
C THR A 151 -4.52 -2.36 -1.24
N ASP A 152 -3.92 -3.23 -0.44
CA ASP A 152 -3.61 -2.96 0.97
C ASP A 152 -2.27 -2.23 1.09
N PHE A 153 -2.10 -1.44 2.15
CA PHE A 153 -0.85 -0.73 2.43
C PHE A 153 -0.31 -1.18 3.79
N GLU A 154 0.94 -1.62 3.83
CA GLU A 154 1.53 -2.22 5.02
C GLU A 154 2.92 -1.66 5.33
N LEU A 155 3.16 -1.36 6.59
CA LEU A 155 4.46 -0.92 7.08
C LEU A 155 5.36 -2.12 7.36
N ILE A 156 6.58 -2.09 6.83
CA ILE A 156 7.63 -3.06 7.18
C ILE A 156 8.55 -2.44 8.22
N LEU A 157 8.66 -3.09 9.37
CA LEU A 157 9.65 -2.74 10.39
C LEU A 157 11.04 -3.23 10.01
N GLY A 158 12.05 -2.43 10.36
CA GLY A 158 13.45 -2.78 10.22
C GLY A 158 14.29 -1.67 9.59
N PRO A 159 15.61 -1.89 9.48
CA PRO A 159 16.55 -0.83 9.10
C PRO A 159 16.62 -0.58 7.59
N LYS A 160 15.94 -1.40 6.77
CA LYS A 160 16.04 -1.36 5.30
C LYS A 160 15.05 -0.37 4.69
N MET A 161 15.49 0.29 3.63
CA MET A 161 14.62 1.09 2.73
C MET A 161 13.91 0.14 1.75
N THR A 162 12.97 -0.66 2.24
CA THR A 162 12.20 -1.59 1.40
C THR A 162 10.96 -0.90 0.86
N ALA A 163 10.72 -0.99 -0.44
CA ALA A 163 9.44 -0.69 -1.07
C ALA A 163 9.16 -1.83 -2.06
N GLU A 164 7.98 -2.43 -1.99
CA GLU A 164 7.59 -3.52 -2.89
C GLU A 164 6.07 -3.62 -3.05
N ALA A 165 5.65 -4.23 -4.14
CA ALA A 165 4.25 -4.54 -4.43
C ALA A 165 4.09 -6.00 -4.91
N ASP A 166 3.07 -6.71 -4.41
CA ASP A 166 2.85 -8.13 -4.72
C ASP A 166 1.63 -8.42 -5.61
N GLY A 167 1.01 -7.38 -6.18
CA GLY A 167 -0.24 -7.45 -6.93
C GLY A 167 -1.49 -7.18 -6.08
N THR A 168 -1.37 -7.23 -4.75
CA THR A 168 -2.49 -6.99 -3.82
C THR A 168 -2.14 -6.12 -2.62
N THR A 169 -0.86 -6.02 -2.28
CA THR A 169 -0.35 -5.23 -1.16
C THR A 169 0.82 -4.38 -1.64
N VAL A 170 0.89 -3.13 -1.19
CA VAL A 170 2.08 -2.28 -1.25
C VAL A 170 2.69 -2.26 0.15
N ARG A 171 3.97 -2.61 0.25
CA ARG A 171 4.70 -2.62 1.52
C ARG A 171 5.81 -1.59 1.52
N ILE A 172 5.82 -0.72 2.54
CA ILE A 172 6.79 0.37 2.69
C ILE A 172 7.54 0.21 4.00
N GLY A 173 8.86 0.25 3.95
CA GLY A 173 9.72 0.24 5.12
C GLY A 173 9.54 1.49 5.96
N VAL A 174 9.49 1.33 7.29
CA VAL A 174 9.35 2.44 8.26
C VAL A 174 10.39 3.55 8.07
N ARG A 175 11.57 3.21 7.55
CA ARG A 175 12.63 4.18 7.26
C ARG A 175 12.25 5.25 6.23
N PHE A 176 11.35 4.96 5.28
CA PHE A 176 10.82 5.98 4.37
C PHE A 176 10.04 7.04 5.13
N LEU A 177 9.24 6.62 6.12
CA LEU A 177 8.45 7.53 6.94
C LEU A 177 9.35 8.32 7.90
N GLU A 178 10.38 7.70 8.47
CA GLU A 178 11.31 8.42 9.36
C GLU A 178 12.11 9.52 8.64
N ARG A 179 12.41 9.35 7.36
CA ARG A 179 13.35 10.21 6.61
C ARG A 179 12.69 11.23 5.70
N TYR A 180 11.54 10.88 5.14
CA TYR A 180 10.94 11.65 4.06
C TYR A 180 9.59 12.23 4.43
N SER A 181 9.23 13.34 3.79
CA SER A 181 7.93 14.00 3.88
C SER A 181 6.81 13.16 3.27
N ASP A 182 5.55 13.52 3.54
CA ASP A 182 4.38 12.81 2.99
C ASP A 182 4.34 12.85 1.46
N THR A 183 4.83 13.93 0.83
CA THR A 183 4.85 14.04 -0.63
C THR A 183 5.89 13.10 -1.25
N GLU A 184 7.04 12.96 -0.60
CA GLU A 184 8.09 12.04 -1.03
C GLU A 184 7.68 10.58 -0.80
N VAL A 185 7.09 10.26 0.36
CA VAL A 185 6.53 8.93 0.61
C VAL A 185 5.38 8.63 -0.37
N ALA A 186 4.53 9.60 -0.68
CA ALA A 186 3.48 9.42 -1.68
C ALA A 186 4.03 9.10 -3.08
N ALA A 187 5.18 9.66 -3.46
CA ALA A 187 5.83 9.33 -4.72
C ALA A 187 6.27 7.85 -4.78
N VAL A 188 6.85 7.33 -3.70
CA VAL A 188 7.22 5.92 -3.58
C VAL A 188 5.98 5.03 -3.58
N VAL A 189 4.96 5.35 -2.78
CA VAL A 189 3.71 4.58 -2.72
C VAL A 189 2.99 4.59 -4.07
N ALA A 190 3.01 5.70 -4.81
CA ALA A 190 2.43 5.78 -6.15
C ALA A 190 3.17 4.89 -7.16
N HIS A 191 4.51 4.83 -7.08
CA HIS A 191 5.29 3.89 -7.89
C HIS A 191 4.90 2.44 -7.60
N GLU A 192 4.89 2.03 -6.32
CA GLU A 192 4.51 0.66 -5.93
C GLU A 192 3.06 0.32 -6.27
N LEU A 193 2.12 1.26 -6.06
CA LEU A 193 0.72 1.09 -6.46
C LEU A 193 0.59 0.89 -7.97
N SER A 194 1.45 1.53 -8.77
CA SER A 194 1.44 1.36 -10.23
C SER A 194 1.72 -0.08 -10.65
N HIS A 195 2.59 -0.82 -9.94
CA HIS A 195 2.81 -2.24 -10.21
C HIS A 195 1.53 -3.07 -10.02
N ASN A 196 0.74 -2.75 -8.98
CA ASN A 196 -0.54 -3.41 -8.74
C ASN A 196 -1.58 -3.02 -9.79
N VAL A 197 -1.67 -1.73 -10.15
CA VAL A 197 -2.63 -1.23 -11.16
C VAL A 197 -2.33 -1.77 -12.54
N LEU A 198 -1.05 -1.96 -12.91
CA LEU A 198 -0.62 -2.47 -14.22
C LEU A 198 -0.42 -3.98 -14.26
N HIS A 199 -0.77 -4.69 -13.18
CA HIS A 199 -0.71 -6.15 -13.07
C HIS A 199 0.71 -6.70 -13.37
N HIS A 200 1.76 -5.95 -13.00
CA HIS A 200 3.14 -6.32 -13.34
C HIS A 200 3.52 -7.70 -12.79
N ARG A 201 3.07 -8.04 -11.57
CA ARG A 201 3.28 -9.37 -10.99
C ARG A 201 2.73 -10.48 -11.89
N ASP A 202 1.47 -10.37 -12.29
CA ASP A 202 0.78 -11.38 -13.11
C ASP A 202 1.38 -11.47 -14.51
N ARG A 203 1.71 -10.32 -15.13
CA ARG A 203 2.32 -10.24 -16.46
C ARG A 203 3.72 -10.85 -16.49
N LEU A 204 4.54 -10.60 -15.46
CA LEU A 204 5.87 -11.19 -15.32
C LEU A 204 5.79 -12.70 -15.11
N GLU A 205 4.86 -13.18 -14.28
CA GLU A 205 4.60 -14.61 -14.08
C GLU A 205 4.15 -15.29 -15.38
N ALA A 206 3.21 -14.69 -16.11
CA ALA A 206 2.75 -15.18 -17.41
C ALA A 206 3.86 -15.19 -18.47
N ALA A 207 4.81 -14.26 -18.41
CA ALA A 207 5.99 -14.23 -19.27
C ALA A 207 7.07 -15.27 -18.89
N GLY A 208 6.85 -16.06 -17.82
CA GLY A 208 7.76 -17.10 -17.33
C GLY A 208 8.94 -16.56 -16.52
N VAL A 209 8.87 -15.31 -16.04
CA VAL A 209 9.93 -14.71 -15.22
C VAL A 209 9.93 -15.38 -13.85
N LYS A 210 11.03 -16.06 -13.52
CA LYS A 210 11.23 -16.67 -12.21
C LYS A 210 11.91 -15.69 -11.25
N TRP A 211 11.32 -15.52 -10.08
CA TRP A 211 11.86 -14.70 -8.99
C TRP A 211 13.02 -15.43 -8.32
N GLY A 212 14.22 -14.86 -8.35
CA GLY A 212 15.44 -15.49 -7.82
C GLY A 212 16.74 -14.87 -8.34
N VAL A 213 17.90 -15.49 -8.04
CA VAL A 213 19.25 -14.92 -8.28
C VAL A 213 19.53 -14.56 -9.76
N LEU A 214 18.79 -15.13 -10.72
CA LEU A 214 18.94 -14.87 -12.16
C LEU A 214 17.84 -13.97 -12.74
N SER A 215 16.94 -13.43 -11.92
CA SER A 215 15.83 -12.55 -12.34
C SER A 215 16.32 -11.30 -13.09
N GLU A 216 17.53 -10.84 -12.78
CA GLU A 216 18.09 -9.60 -13.33
C GLU A 216 18.84 -9.74 -14.66
N PHE A 217 18.96 -10.94 -15.23
CA PHE A 217 19.80 -11.18 -16.43
C PHE A 217 18.98 -11.40 -17.71
N GLY A 218 19.55 -10.96 -18.84
CA GLY A 218 19.05 -11.28 -20.18
C GLY A 218 17.64 -10.77 -20.44
N ARG A 219 16.72 -11.65 -20.83
CA ARG A 219 15.31 -11.32 -21.11
C ARG A 219 14.60 -10.81 -19.85
N ASN A 220 14.80 -11.46 -18.71
CA ASN A 220 14.08 -11.11 -17.48
C ASN A 220 14.42 -9.69 -17.01
N GLY A 221 15.71 -9.31 -17.04
CA GLY A 221 16.12 -7.94 -16.70
C GLY A 221 15.53 -6.86 -17.62
N ARG A 222 15.27 -7.17 -18.91
CA ARG A 222 14.55 -6.24 -19.81
C ARG A 222 13.08 -6.10 -19.44
N LEU A 223 12.42 -7.21 -19.10
CA LEU A 223 11.03 -7.20 -18.68
C LEU A 223 10.86 -6.43 -17.36
N PHE A 224 11.76 -6.62 -16.39
CA PHE A 224 11.78 -5.83 -15.16
C PHE A 224 11.98 -4.35 -15.44
N ARG A 225 12.97 -3.97 -16.25
CA ARG A 225 13.17 -2.56 -16.61
C ARG A 225 11.91 -1.95 -17.22
N ARG A 226 11.25 -2.67 -18.14
CA ARG A 226 10.00 -2.21 -18.73
C ARG A 226 8.92 -1.98 -17.66
N THR A 227 8.76 -2.90 -16.71
CA THR A 227 7.77 -2.71 -15.64
C THR A 227 8.11 -1.54 -14.71
N GLU A 228 9.39 -1.25 -14.46
CA GLU A 228 9.81 -0.06 -13.70
C GLU A 228 9.50 1.23 -14.46
N ASP A 229 9.78 1.28 -15.77
CA ASP A 229 9.50 2.43 -16.63
C ASP A 229 7.99 2.69 -16.72
N GLU A 230 7.19 1.63 -16.87
CA GLU A 230 5.72 1.69 -16.86
C GLU A 230 5.19 2.17 -15.49
N ALA A 231 5.79 1.73 -14.38
CA ALA A 231 5.41 2.16 -13.03
C ALA A 231 5.76 3.64 -12.77
N ASP A 232 6.93 4.11 -13.21
CA ASP A 232 7.29 5.53 -13.15
C ASP A 232 6.30 6.40 -13.93
N GLN A 233 5.94 5.99 -15.14
CA GLN A 233 4.98 6.73 -15.97
C GLN A 233 3.60 6.79 -15.32
N LEU A 234 3.05 5.67 -14.83
CA LEU A 234 1.73 5.67 -14.21
C LEU A 234 1.72 6.44 -12.88
N SER A 235 2.82 6.43 -12.12
CA SER A 235 2.91 7.15 -10.84
C SER A 235 2.59 8.64 -10.97
N VAL A 236 2.92 9.26 -12.12
CA VAL A 236 2.61 10.65 -12.45
C VAL A 236 1.11 10.92 -12.40
N ALA A 237 0.32 10.06 -13.06
CA ALA A 237 -1.13 10.17 -13.06
C ALA A 237 -1.72 9.88 -11.66
N LEU A 238 -1.17 8.89 -10.96
CA LEU A 238 -1.61 8.56 -9.61
C LEU A 238 -1.44 9.72 -8.64
N LEU A 239 -0.29 10.39 -8.69
CA LEU A 239 0.02 11.59 -7.90
C LEU A 239 -0.89 12.75 -8.27
N HIS A 240 -0.99 13.07 -9.57
CA HIS A 240 -1.86 14.16 -10.07
C HIS A 240 -3.30 14.00 -9.62
N ASN A 241 -3.87 12.80 -9.80
CA ASN A 241 -5.27 12.55 -9.47
C ASN A 241 -5.55 12.65 -7.97
N ALA A 242 -4.57 12.23 -7.16
CA ALA A 242 -4.61 12.40 -5.72
C ALA A 242 -4.38 13.85 -5.28
N GLY A 243 -4.04 14.78 -6.18
CA GLY A 243 -3.76 16.18 -5.86
C GLY A 243 -2.38 16.41 -5.24
N TYR A 244 -1.44 15.50 -5.48
CA TYR A 244 -0.01 15.77 -5.32
C TYR A 244 0.54 16.40 -6.60
N ASP A 245 1.74 16.97 -6.50
CA ASP A 245 2.45 17.42 -7.69
C ASP A 245 2.86 16.21 -8.56
N PRO A 246 2.47 16.13 -9.84
CA PRO A 246 2.86 15.03 -10.74
C PRO A 246 4.38 14.87 -10.90
N ARG A 247 5.17 15.91 -10.61
CA ARG A 247 6.64 15.89 -10.66
C ARG A 247 7.29 15.45 -9.34
N ALA A 248 6.51 15.09 -8.32
CA ALA A 248 7.06 14.69 -7.02
C ALA A 248 8.02 13.50 -7.12
N ALA A 249 7.71 12.48 -7.93
CA ALA A 249 8.59 11.34 -8.17
C ALA A 249 9.89 11.74 -8.88
N ALA A 250 9.86 12.69 -9.83
CA ALA A 250 11.06 13.18 -10.49
C ALA A 250 11.99 13.92 -9.51
N ARG A 251 11.44 14.73 -8.60
CA ARG A 251 12.24 15.37 -7.54
C ARG A 251 12.84 14.35 -6.59
N PHE A 252 12.04 13.38 -6.17
CA PHE A 252 12.49 12.30 -5.30
C PHE A 252 13.71 11.56 -5.88
N TRP A 253 13.68 11.21 -7.17
CA TRP A 253 14.82 10.58 -7.84
C TRP A 253 16.07 11.47 -7.90
N ARG A 254 15.91 12.77 -8.07
CA ARG A 254 17.04 13.72 -8.11
C ARG A 254 17.69 13.91 -6.75
N GLU A 255 16.87 13.98 -5.70
CA GLU A 255 17.30 14.33 -4.35
C GLU A 255 17.76 13.09 -3.58
N HIS A 256 17.04 11.98 -3.70
CA HIS A 256 17.18 10.79 -2.86
C HIS A 256 17.51 9.52 -3.64
N GLY A 257 17.64 9.59 -4.97
CA GLY A 257 17.90 8.41 -5.79
C GLY A 257 19.16 7.63 -5.38
N GLY A 258 20.19 8.32 -4.87
CA GLY A 258 21.42 7.69 -4.37
C GLY A 258 21.28 7.00 -3.00
N ASP A 259 20.26 7.34 -2.21
CA ASP A 259 20.04 6.77 -0.86
C ASP A 259 19.35 5.41 -0.91
N ILE A 260 18.57 5.16 -1.96
CA ILE A 260 17.66 4.01 -2.11
C ILE A 260 18.29 2.89 -2.96
N ASP A 261 19.50 3.13 -3.45
CA ASP A 261 20.39 2.21 -4.17
C ASP A 261 20.80 0.94 -3.37
N GLY A 262 20.06 0.51 -2.35
CA GLY A 262 20.36 -0.66 -1.52
C GLY A 262 19.49 -1.91 -1.75
N GLY A 263 18.47 -1.83 -2.61
CA GLY A 263 17.48 -2.90 -2.90
C GLY A 263 17.37 -3.23 -4.39
N LEU A 264 16.29 -3.90 -4.82
CA LEU A 264 16.00 -4.32 -6.22
C LEU A 264 16.39 -3.26 -7.28
N PHE A 265 16.32 -1.99 -6.92
CA PHE A 265 16.72 -0.80 -7.66
C PHE A 265 18.21 -0.69 -8.07
N ARG A 266 19.14 -1.47 -7.49
CA ARG A 266 20.59 -1.36 -7.79
C ARG A 266 21.10 -2.27 -8.91
N SER A 267 20.22 -2.99 -9.61
CA SER A 267 20.67 -3.79 -10.74
C SER A 267 21.25 -2.89 -11.83
N ARG A 268 22.37 -3.32 -12.45
CA ARG A 268 22.96 -2.68 -13.65
C ARG A 268 21.98 -2.65 -14.83
N THR A 269 20.81 -3.27 -14.67
CA THR A 269 19.69 -3.28 -15.60
C THR A 269 18.65 -2.19 -15.34
N HIS A 270 18.80 -1.24 -14.41
CA HIS A 270 17.87 -0.10 -14.27
C HIS A 270 18.42 1.19 -14.90
N ALA A 271 17.51 2.10 -15.27
CA ALA A 271 17.86 3.46 -15.70
C ALA A 271 18.47 4.24 -14.53
N SER A 272 19.38 5.18 -14.80
CA SER A 272 19.93 6.02 -13.72
C SER A 272 18.84 6.87 -13.09
N SER A 273 19.00 7.28 -11.83
CA SER A 273 18.04 8.18 -11.15
C SER A 273 17.79 9.46 -11.95
N LYS A 274 18.81 9.96 -12.66
CA LYS A 274 18.70 11.10 -13.56
C LYS A 274 17.79 10.81 -14.75
N ASP A 275 17.94 9.64 -15.39
CA ASP A 275 17.14 9.25 -16.56
C ASP A 275 15.68 8.99 -16.15
N ARG A 276 15.46 8.33 -15.00
CA ARG A 276 14.12 8.15 -14.41
C ARG A 276 13.45 9.50 -14.17
N ALA A 277 14.14 10.42 -13.50
CA ALA A 277 13.61 11.76 -13.25
C ALA A 277 13.25 12.52 -14.54
N ALA A 278 14.07 12.40 -15.59
CA ALA A 278 13.80 13.02 -16.88
C ALA A 278 12.57 12.40 -17.58
N ALA A 279 12.43 11.07 -17.54
CA ALA A 279 11.28 10.37 -18.10
C ALA A 279 9.97 10.74 -17.38
N ILE A 280 9.99 10.79 -16.05
CA ILE A 280 8.85 11.21 -15.23
C ILE A 280 8.47 12.67 -15.55
N ASP A 281 9.46 13.56 -15.68
CA ASP A 281 9.18 14.96 -16.03
C ASP A 281 8.58 15.13 -17.42
N ALA A 282 8.97 14.28 -18.38
CA ALA A 282 8.40 14.24 -19.71
C ALA A 282 6.95 13.72 -19.67
N GLU A 283 6.66 12.68 -18.89
CA GLU A 283 5.29 12.18 -18.71
C GLU A 283 4.40 13.20 -17.99
N ALA A 284 4.91 13.87 -16.94
CA ALA A 284 4.20 14.94 -16.26
C ALA A 284 3.87 16.12 -17.19
N ALA A 285 4.70 16.40 -18.20
CA ALA A 285 4.44 17.42 -19.20
C ALA A 285 3.30 17.06 -20.17
N ARG A 286 2.86 15.79 -20.22
CA ARG A 286 1.72 15.37 -21.04
C ARG A 286 0.37 15.68 -20.43
N ILE A 287 0.32 15.96 -19.12
CA ILE A 287 -0.90 16.38 -18.45
C ILE A 287 -1.25 17.79 -18.97
N PRO A 288 -2.42 17.99 -19.62
CA PRO A 288 -2.78 19.29 -20.15
C PRO A 288 -2.88 20.36 -19.06
N ALA A 289 -2.46 21.58 -19.37
CA ALA A 289 -2.69 22.71 -18.48
C ALA A 289 -4.20 22.90 -18.25
N GLY A 290 -4.62 22.96 -16.99
CA GLY A 290 -6.04 23.03 -16.62
C GLY A 290 -6.78 21.70 -16.69
N ALA A 291 -6.09 20.57 -16.87
CA ALA A 291 -6.67 19.26 -16.63
C ALA A 291 -7.31 19.23 -15.23
N GLY A 292 -8.53 18.68 -15.15
CA GLY A 292 -9.19 18.45 -13.87
C GLY A 292 -8.40 17.47 -13.00
N ARG A 293 -8.97 17.09 -11.86
CA ARG A 293 -8.38 16.11 -10.93
C ARG A 293 -8.28 14.69 -11.48
N THR A 294 -8.63 14.44 -12.73
CA THR A 294 -8.57 13.09 -13.30
C THR A 294 -7.88 13.12 -14.65
N TRP A 295 -6.75 12.41 -14.72
CA TRP A 295 -5.95 12.14 -15.90
C TRP A 295 -5.79 10.63 -16.05
N THR A 296 -6.09 10.12 -17.24
CA THR A 296 -5.92 8.71 -17.61
C THR A 296 -4.83 8.63 -18.67
N PRO A 297 -3.62 8.11 -18.35
CA PRO A 297 -2.54 8.03 -19.31
C PRO A 297 -2.82 6.93 -20.36
N PRO A 298 -2.36 7.09 -21.62
CA PRO A 298 -2.49 6.06 -22.66
C PRO A 298 -1.88 4.70 -22.27
N LEU A 299 -0.88 4.70 -21.39
CA LEU A 299 -0.25 3.49 -20.84
C LEU A 299 -1.28 2.51 -20.25
N LEU A 300 -2.39 2.99 -19.68
CA LEU A 300 -3.38 2.10 -19.07
C LEU A 300 -3.99 1.11 -20.08
N ALA A 301 -4.02 1.45 -21.37
CA ALA A 301 -4.51 0.58 -22.43
C ALA A 301 -3.59 -0.63 -22.71
N THR A 302 -2.36 -0.65 -22.18
CA THR A 302 -1.42 -1.76 -22.36
C THR A 302 -1.42 -2.74 -21.19
N ARG A 303 -2.19 -2.48 -20.11
CA ARG A 303 -2.22 -3.30 -18.89
C ARG A 303 -2.44 -4.78 -19.16
N ASP A 304 -3.33 -5.11 -20.08
CA ASP A 304 -3.69 -6.51 -20.37
C ASP A 304 -2.82 -7.14 -21.46
N GLN A 305 -1.82 -6.41 -21.97
CA GLN A 305 -0.90 -6.89 -22.98
C GLN A 305 0.24 -7.72 -22.35
N PRO A 306 0.64 -8.85 -22.98
CA PRO A 306 1.80 -9.61 -22.55
C PRO A 306 3.09 -8.76 -22.50
N LEU A 307 3.99 -9.14 -21.60
CA LEU A 307 5.36 -8.63 -21.57
C LEU A 307 6.23 -9.47 -22.52
N ASP A 308 6.68 -8.87 -23.63
CA ASP A 308 7.55 -9.47 -24.65
C ASP A 308 9.04 -9.14 -24.47
#